data_AF-A0A9X0WLM1-F1
#
_entry.id   AF-A0A9X0WLM1-F1
#
_cell.length_a   1.000
_cell.length_b   1.000
_cell.length_c   1.000
_cell.angle_alpha   90.00
_cell.angle_beta   90.00
_cell.angle_gamma   90.00
#
_symmetry.space_group_name_H-M   'P 1'
#
loop_
_entity.id
_entity.type
_entity.pdbx_description
1 polymer ?
#
loop_
_entity_poly.entity_id
_entity_poly.type
_entity_poly.pdbx_seq_one_letter_code
_entity_poly.pdbx_strand_id
1 'polypeptide(L)'
;MSQTPHPILHRWMLLAAVGLVLGATGAQAGSLDAPFAPSSPASALYTLDDLYQRLENGTAGAKRSGGFSEPASGPSAGTMHTLDDIMNKMPAVDAAGASAADVASGKTFWGLTETGWGPQTGTATSGAAPCNCTDGTIWNAANGGTRWCDNGNGTVTDLLGATVDGNEIEGRCLVWLKNASWGGRKPWRADSGFDDAHTRAGILSSPNSDAGLSDGSVLGRWRLPTLSELKALTTNPQRISLSSPGPFSGVRLDRYWSSTSIANSPELAWTVQNDVVVASVKTFGDYVWPVRGGQ
;
A
#
# COMPACT_ATOMS: atom_id res chain seq x y z
N MET A 1 43.64 -9.24 -69.42
CA MET A 1 44.92 -8.89 -68.76
C MET A 1 44.69 -9.12 -67.27
N SER A 2 45.05 -10.29 -66.75
CA SER A 2 46.43 -10.63 -66.28
C SER A 2 46.76 -9.84 -65.00
N GLN A 3 47.17 -10.38 -63.86
CA GLN A 3 47.48 -11.71 -63.28
C GLN A 3 47.68 -11.37 -61.77
N THR A 4 46.97 -11.95 -60.78
CA THR A 4 47.33 -13.13 -59.93
C THR A 4 48.71 -13.08 -59.25
N PRO A 5 49.01 -13.75 -58.10
CA PRO A 5 48.27 -14.81 -57.39
C PRO A 5 48.28 -14.78 -55.83
N HIS A 6 47.53 -15.72 -55.21
CA HIS A 6 47.61 -16.19 -53.82
C HIS A 6 48.94 -16.94 -53.52
N PRO A 7 49.31 -17.23 -52.25
CA PRO A 7 48.93 -18.52 -51.66
C PRO A 7 48.61 -18.55 -50.15
N ILE A 8 48.03 -19.69 -49.80
CA ILE A 8 47.53 -20.23 -48.53
C ILE A 8 48.71 -20.85 -47.73
N LEU A 9 48.62 -20.95 -46.38
CA LEU A 9 48.83 -22.17 -45.54
C LEU A 9 49.41 -21.94 -44.11
N HIS A 10 48.68 -22.52 -43.13
CA HIS A 10 49.09 -23.14 -41.84
C HIS A 10 49.67 -22.26 -40.70
N ARG A 11 48.91 -21.92 -39.64
CA ARG A 11 48.41 -22.72 -38.48
C ARG A 11 49.48 -22.99 -37.41
N TRP A 12 49.47 -22.24 -36.31
CA TRP A 12 49.84 -22.72 -34.96
C TRP A 12 48.98 -22.04 -33.88
N MET A 13 48.40 -22.86 -33.01
CA MET A 13 47.64 -22.50 -31.81
C MET A 13 48.51 -21.69 -30.84
N LEU A 14 47.92 -20.77 -30.09
CA LEU A 14 48.37 -20.49 -28.71
C LEU A 14 47.24 -19.94 -27.85
N LEU A 15 47.29 -20.36 -26.60
CA LEU A 15 46.25 -20.48 -25.61
C LEU A 15 45.55 -19.18 -25.19
N ALA A 16 44.30 -19.38 -24.76
CA ALA A 16 43.54 -18.46 -23.93
C ALA A 16 44.23 -18.19 -22.58
N ALA A 17 44.25 -16.92 -22.18
CA ALA A 17 44.38 -16.51 -20.80
C ALA A 17 43.33 -15.42 -20.52
N VAL A 18 42.10 -15.85 -20.23
CA VAL A 18 41.11 -14.98 -19.58
C VAL A 18 41.55 -14.88 -18.13
N GLY A 19 42.22 -13.79 -17.79
CA GLY A 19 42.56 -13.46 -16.41
C GLY A 19 41.28 -13.19 -15.63
N LEU A 20 40.82 -14.19 -14.87
CA LEU A 20 39.81 -14.02 -13.84
C LEU A 20 40.41 -13.11 -12.75
N VAL A 21 40.15 -11.82 -12.84
CA VAL A 21 40.40 -10.89 -11.72
C VAL A 21 39.35 -11.19 -10.66
N LEU A 22 39.67 -12.15 -9.78
CA LEU A 22 39.04 -12.26 -8.46
C LEU A 22 39.47 -11.04 -7.67
N GLY A 23 38.75 -9.93 -7.86
CA GLY A 23 38.78 -8.81 -6.93
C GLY A 23 38.20 -9.32 -5.63
N ALA A 24 39.06 -9.78 -4.71
CA ALA A 24 38.68 -9.93 -3.32
C ALA A 24 38.19 -8.56 -2.86
N THR A 25 36.87 -8.38 -2.76
CA THR A 25 36.30 -7.27 -2.03
C THR A 25 36.70 -7.48 -0.59
N GLY A 26 37.86 -6.94 -0.21
CA GLY A 26 38.25 -6.84 1.19
C GLY A 26 37.10 -6.14 1.90
N ALA A 27 36.51 -6.80 2.89
CA ALA A 27 35.64 -6.12 3.82
C ALA A 27 36.46 -5.00 4.46
N GLN A 28 36.18 -3.75 4.08
CA GLN A 28 36.75 -2.59 4.73
C GLN A 28 36.12 -2.56 6.13
N ALA A 29 36.83 -3.12 7.12
CA ALA A 29 36.49 -2.88 8.51
C ALA A 29 36.55 -1.36 8.73
N GLY A 30 35.52 -0.80 9.36
CA GLY A 30 35.55 0.60 9.76
C GLY A 30 36.75 0.87 10.68
N SER A 31 37.21 2.12 10.71
CA SER A 31 38.28 2.51 11.62
C SER A 31 37.90 2.20 13.08
N LEU A 32 38.85 1.66 13.85
CA LEU A 32 38.72 1.53 15.31
C LEU A 32 38.95 2.88 16.01
N ASP A 33 39.51 3.85 15.30
CA ASP A 33 39.76 5.17 15.85
C ASP A 33 38.45 5.97 15.97
N ALA A 34 38.36 6.76 17.04
CA ALA A 34 37.28 7.71 17.18
C ALA A 34 37.29 8.67 15.98
N PRO A 35 36.14 8.93 15.35
CA PRO A 35 36.09 9.74 14.12
C PRO A 35 36.55 11.19 14.36
N PHE A 36 36.45 11.68 15.60
CA PHE A 36 36.90 13.01 16.03
C PHE A 36 37.30 13.01 17.51
N ALA A 37 38.09 14.01 17.91
CA ALA A 37 38.45 14.23 19.31
C ALA A 37 37.19 14.41 20.19
N PRO A 38 37.22 13.99 21.47
CA PRO A 38 36.05 14.08 22.38
C PRO A 38 35.47 15.49 22.52
N SER A 39 36.31 16.52 22.41
CA SER A 39 35.91 17.93 22.45
C SER A 39 35.13 18.39 21.22
N SER A 40 35.20 17.66 20.11
CA SER A 40 34.49 17.99 18.88
C SER A 40 33.02 17.55 18.97
N PRO A 41 32.04 18.40 18.59
CA PRO A 41 30.66 17.98 18.38
C PRO A 41 30.53 16.84 17.36
N ALA A 42 31.48 16.72 16.42
CA ALA A 42 31.48 15.64 15.43
C ALA A 42 31.79 14.25 16.03
N SER A 43 32.24 14.17 17.30
CA SER A 43 32.35 12.91 18.05
C SER A 43 30.99 12.42 18.59
N ALA A 44 29.90 13.17 18.37
CA ALA A 44 28.57 12.79 18.81
C ALA A 44 27.98 11.63 18.00
N LEU A 45 27.43 10.66 18.73
CA LEU A 45 26.65 9.54 18.21
C LEU A 45 25.18 9.69 18.64
N TYR A 46 24.28 9.01 17.93
CA TYR A 46 22.89 8.87 18.38
C TYR A 46 22.82 7.97 19.60
N THR A 47 21.84 8.22 20.46
CA THR A 47 21.58 7.40 21.65
C THR A 47 20.73 6.17 21.30
N LEU A 48 20.69 5.19 22.20
CA LEU A 48 19.78 4.05 22.06
C LEU A 48 18.29 4.47 22.07
N ASP A 49 17.96 5.54 22.80
CA ASP A 49 16.61 6.12 22.80
C ASP A 49 16.26 6.74 21.44
N ASP A 50 17.19 7.46 20.81
CA ASP A 50 17.02 7.99 19.45
C ASP A 50 16.70 6.88 18.43
N LEU A 51 17.38 5.73 18.55
CA LEU A 51 17.14 4.57 17.68
C LEU A 51 15.79 3.93 17.96
N TYR A 52 15.43 3.74 19.23
CA TYR A 52 14.14 3.19 19.62
C TYR A 52 12.99 4.07 19.12
N GLN A 53 13.04 5.38 19.36
CA GLN A 53 12.01 6.33 18.91
C GLN A 53 11.91 6.36 17.38
N ARG A 54 13.04 6.28 16.68
CA ARG A 54 13.04 6.17 15.22
C ARG A 54 12.29 4.92 14.74
N LEU A 55 12.48 3.77 15.39
CA LEU A 55 11.78 2.53 15.05
C LEU A 55 10.30 2.55 15.47
N GLU A 56 9.99 3.13 16.62
CA GLU A 56 8.64 3.11 17.19
C GLU A 56 7.65 4.02 16.45
N ASN A 57 8.08 5.24 16.12
CA ASN A 57 7.18 6.26 15.58
C ASN A 57 7.82 7.13 14.49
N GLY A 58 9.04 6.80 14.04
CA GLY A 58 9.72 7.54 13.00
C GLY A 58 10.39 8.83 13.46
N THR A 59 10.42 9.13 14.77
CA THR A 59 11.02 10.37 15.28
C THR A 59 12.51 10.46 14.90
N ALA A 60 12.92 11.65 14.45
CA ALA A 60 14.30 11.89 14.10
C ALA A 60 15.15 12.04 15.37
N GLY A 61 16.17 11.20 15.50
CA GLY A 61 17.16 11.34 16.56
C GLY A 61 17.96 12.64 16.46
N ALA A 62 18.45 13.13 17.61
CA ALA A 62 19.24 14.34 17.69
C ALA A 62 20.57 14.08 18.39
N LYS A 63 21.68 14.35 17.69
CA LYS A 63 23.01 14.27 18.29
C LYS A 63 23.24 15.42 19.27
N ARG A 64 24.08 15.20 20.30
CA ARG A 64 24.57 16.29 21.15
C ARG A 64 25.26 17.37 20.30
N SER A 65 25.05 18.63 20.65
CA SER A 65 25.58 19.80 19.92
C SER A 65 26.96 20.25 20.43
N GLY A 66 27.40 19.79 21.59
CA GLY A 66 28.70 20.11 22.21
C GLY A 66 29.65 18.92 22.27
N GLY A 67 30.86 19.13 22.81
CA GLY A 67 31.82 18.06 23.11
C GLY A 67 31.31 17.06 24.15
N PHE A 68 32.02 15.96 24.33
CA PHE A 68 31.74 15.02 25.41
C PHE A 68 31.97 15.71 26.76
N SER A 69 30.98 15.65 27.64
CA SER A 69 31.03 16.19 28.98
C SER A 69 30.71 15.08 29.99
N GLU A 70 31.55 14.93 31.01
CA GLU A 70 31.27 13.98 32.08
C GLU A 70 30.00 14.40 32.84
N PRO A 71 29.11 13.45 33.19
CA PRO A 71 27.95 13.75 34.01
C PRO A 71 28.37 14.26 35.40
N ALA A 72 27.70 15.29 35.91
CA ALA A 72 27.95 15.82 37.25
C ALA A 72 27.57 14.85 38.39
N SER A 73 26.79 13.81 38.07
CA SER A 73 26.33 12.77 39.00
C SER A 73 26.00 11.49 38.24
N GLY A 74 26.11 10.35 38.91
CA GLY A 74 25.70 9.05 38.35
C GLY A 74 24.18 8.98 38.08
N PRO A 75 23.75 8.09 37.18
CA PRO A 75 22.33 7.93 36.83
C PRO A 75 21.52 7.43 38.04
N SER A 76 20.40 8.11 38.33
CA SER A 76 19.50 7.80 39.45
C SER A 76 18.20 7.10 39.04
N ALA A 77 17.96 6.93 37.73
CA ALA A 77 16.86 6.17 37.17
C ALA A 77 17.29 5.51 35.84
N GLY A 78 16.93 4.24 35.64
CA GLY A 78 17.15 3.53 34.38
C GLY A 78 16.08 3.90 33.37
N THR A 79 16.33 4.93 32.57
CA THR A 79 15.38 5.44 31.55
C THR A 79 15.69 4.95 30.13
N MET A 80 16.64 4.04 29.96
CA MET A 80 17.12 3.59 28.65
C MET A 80 16.48 2.25 28.28
N HIS A 81 16.00 2.15 27.04
CA HIS A 81 15.55 0.90 26.44
C HIS A 81 16.69 -0.13 26.39
N THR A 82 16.38 -1.39 26.71
CA THR A 82 17.35 -2.48 26.59
C THR A 82 17.65 -2.78 25.12
N LEU A 83 18.76 -3.47 24.86
CA LEU A 83 19.02 -3.97 23.51
C LEU A 83 17.91 -4.92 23.03
N ASP A 84 17.31 -5.68 23.94
CA ASP A 84 16.17 -6.54 23.64
C ASP A 84 14.93 -5.72 23.24
N ASP A 85 14.65 -4.61 23.93
CA ASP A 85 13.55 -3.71 23.57
C ASP A 85 13.73 -3.11 22.17
N ILE A 86 14.98 -2.77 21.81
CA ILE A 86 15.31 -2.25 20.48
C ILE A 86 15.16 -3.34 19.42
N MET A 87 15.73 -4.53 19.67
CA MET A 87 15.62 -5.66 18.75
C MET A 87 14.15 -6.07 18.51
N ASN A 88 13.31 -6.01 19.53
CA ASN A 88 11.87 -6.29 19.40
C ASN A 88 11.11 -5.28 18.54
N LYS A 89 11.65 -4.07 18.32
CA LYS A 89 11.08 -3.05 17.43
C LYS A 89 11.64 -3.11 16.01
N MET A 90 12.79 -3.76 15.81
CA MET A 90 13.36 -3.90 14.48
C MET A 90 12.45 -4.78 13.61
N PRO A 91 12.35 -4.47 12.30
CA PRO A 91 11.60 -5.33 11.38
C PRO A 91 12.18 -6.75 11.41
N ALA A 92 11.31 -7.72 11.14
CA ALA A 92 11.70 -9.12 10.91
C ALA A 92 11.42 -9.50 9.46
N VAL A 93 12.12 -10.53 8.97
CA VAL A 93 11.87 -11.09 7.64
C VAL A 93 10.44 -11.60 7.57
N ASP A 94 9.74 -11.21 6.51
CA ASP A 94 8.40 -11.67 6.18
C ASP A 94 8.38 -12.17 4.73
N ALA A 95 8.19 -13.48 4.57
CA ALA A 95 8.11 -14.12 3.25
C ALA A 95 6.88 -13.66 2.44
N ALA A 96 5.84 -13.14 3.10
CA ALA A 96 4.67 -12.54 2.48
C ALA A 96 4.77 -11.00 2.35
N GLY A 97 5.94 -10.42 2.66
CA GLY A 97 6.18 -8.99 2.53
C GLY A 97 6.09 -8.50 1.09
N ALA A 98 5.74 -7.22 0.93
CA ALA A 98 5.63 -6.60 -0.39
C ALA A 98 6.98 -6.60 -1.14
N SER A 99 6.93 -6.88 -2.44
CA SER A 99 8.03 -6.72 -3.40
C SER A 99 7.93 -5.38 -4.13
N ALA A 100 8.98 -5.03 -4.89
CA ALA A 100 8.95 -3.82 -5.71
C ALA A 100 7.80 -3.83 -6.73
N ALA A 101 7.39 -5.01 -7.20
CA ALA A 101 6.28 -5.15 -8.15
C ALA A 101 4.90 -4.90 -7.51
N ASP A 102 4.78 -4.97 -6.19
CA ASP A 102 3.52 -4.75 -5.46
C ASP A 102 3.29 -3.28 -5.10
N VAL A 103 4.32 -2.44 -5.27
CA VAL A 103 4.30 -1.03 -4.87
C VAL A 103 4.37 -0.15 -6.12
N ALA A 104 3.51 0.88 -6.15
CA ALA A 104 3.40 1.83 -7.25
C ALA A 104 4.77 2.43 -7.65
N SER A 105 4.99 2.55 -8.96
CA SER A 105 6.24 3.04 -9.53
C SER A 105 6.70 4.34 -8.88
N GLY A 106 7.95 4.36 -8.40
CA GLY A 106 8.57 5.53 -7.78
C GLY A 106 8.18 5.79 -6.32
N LYS A 107 7.30 5.00 -5.71
CA LYS A 107 7.05 5.07 -4.26
C LYS A 107 8.09 4.25 -3.51
N THR A 108 8.63 4.80 -2.42
CA THR A 108 9.60 4.11 -1.59
C THR A 108 8.92 3.37 -0.44
N PHE A 109 9.46 2.22 -0.06
CA PHE A 109 9.00 1.42 1.07
C PHE A 109 10.18 0.65 1.69
N TRP A 110 9.99 0.08 2.89
CA TRP A 110 10.95 -0.83 3.49
C TRP A 110 10.52 -2.27 3.24
N GLY A 111 11.24 -2.99 2.39
CA GLY A 111 10.96 -4.38 2.08
C GLY A 111 11.37 -5.30 3.23
N LEU A 112 10.55 -6.34 3.44
CA LEU A 112 10.72 -7.33 4.52
C LEU A 112 11.06 -8.72 3.99
N THR A 113 11.03 -8.95 2.67
CA THR A 113 11.37 -10.25 2.09
C THR A 113 12.87 -10.51 2.16
N GLU A 114 13.28 -11.78 2.16
CA GLU A 114 14.71 -12.16 2.20
C GLU A 114 15.53 -11.50 1.09
N THR A 115 14.96 -11.44 -0.12
CA THR A 115 15.63 -10.87 -1.30
C THR A 115 15.38 -9.38 -1.48
N GLY A 116 14.43 -8.80 -0.75
CA GLY A 116 13.99 -7.41 -0.86
C GLY A 116 14.19 -6.60 0.41
N TRP A 117 15.00 -7.07 1.35
CA TRP A 117 15.20 -6.43 2.64
C TRP A 117 15.75 -5.00 2.51
N GLY A 118 15.14 -4.05 3.22
CA GLY A 118 15.62 -2.67 3.29
C GLY A 118 14.88 -1.71 2.35
N PRO A 119 15.43 -0.50 2.10
CA PRO A 119 14.78 0.48 1.24
C PRO A 119 14.60 -0.04 -0.19
N GLN A 120 13.37 -0.07 -0.65
CA GLN A 120 12.96 -0.47 -1.98
C GLN A 120 12.19 0.67 -2.67
N THR A 121 12.19 0.65 -4.00
CA THR A 121 11.36 1.54 -4.81
C THR A 121 10.40 0.68 -5.61
N GLY A 122 9.12 1.01 -5.53
CA GLY A 122 8.07 0.37 -6.31
C GLY A 122 8.36 0.48 -7.81
N THR A 123 8.04 -0.57 -8.55
CA THR A 123 8.18 -0.68 -9.99
C THR A 123 6.85 -0.98 -10.68
N ALA A 124 5.74 -1.04 -9.93
CA ALA A 124 4.44 -1.29 -10.52
C ALA A 124 4.05 -0.12 -11.44
N THR A 125 4.17 -0.30 -12.76
CA THR A 125 3.74 0.66 -13.78
C THR A 125 2.27 0.48 -14.11
N SER A 126 1.54 1.59 -14.26
CA SER A 126 0.10 1.67 -14.59
C SER A 126 -0.28 1.20 -16.02
N GLY A 127 0.59 0.47 -16.73
CA GLY A 127 0.42 0.09 -18.14
C GLY A 127 -0.42 -1.17 -18.41
N ALA A 128 -0.85 -1.87 -17.37
CA ALA A 128 -1.94 -2.83 -17.38
C ALA A 128 -2.69 -2.55 -16.08
N ALA A 129 -4.03 -2.53 -16.08
CA ALA A 129 -4.72 -2.73 -14.81
C ALA A 129 -4.12 -4.01 -14.20
N PRO A 130 -3.52 -4.00 -13.00
CA PRO A 130 -2.92 -5.21 -12.43
C PRO A 130 -3.97 -6.32 -12.28
N CYS A 131 -5.25 -5.94 -12.21
CA CYS A 131 -6.40 -6.81 -12.30
C CYS A 131 -7.01 -6.83 -13.71
N ASN A 132 -7.32 -8.03 -14.18
CA ASN A 132 -8.14 -8.29 -15.35
C ASN A 132 -9.44 -9.00 -14.93
N CYS A 133 -10.36 -9.15 -15.87
CA CYS A 133 -11.59 -9.90 -15.65
C CYS A 133 -11.46 -11.33 -16.19
N THR A 134 -10.39 -12.06 -15.81
CA THR A 134 -10.14 -13.41 -16.35
C THR A 134 -11.14 -14.42 -15.84
N ASP A 135 -11.39 -14.43 -14.53
CA ASP A 135 -12.29 -15.40 -13.87
C ASP A 135 -13.72 -14.87 -13.70
N GLY A 136 -13.98 -13.64 -14.20
CA GLY A 136 -15.25 -12.96 -14.08
C GLY A 136 -15.91 -12.70 -15.45
N THR A 137 -16.95 -11.87 -15.42
CA THR A 137 -17.63 -11.41 -16.63
C THR A 137 -17.67 -9.89 -16.68
N ILE A 138 -17.26 -9.31 -17.81
CA ILE A 138 -17.38 -7.86 -18.03
C ILE A 138 -18.87 -7.52 -18.15
N TRP A 139 -19.35 -6.68 -17.24
CA TRP A 139 -20.71 -6.22 -17.26
C TRP A 139 -20.99 -5.41 -18.54
N ASN A 140 -22.06 -5.79 -19.22
CA ASN A 140 -22.54 -5.12 -20.42
C ASN A 140 -21.51 -5.11 -21.57
N ALA A 141 -20.65 -6.13 -21.67
CA ALA A 141 -19.61 -6.24 -22.72
C ALA A 141 -20.17 -6.07 -24.15
N ALA A 142 -21.34 -6.67 -24.43
CA ALA A 142 -22.00 -6.57 -25.73
C ALA A 142 -22.37 -5.13 -26.14
N ASN A 143 -22.52 -4.22 -25.18
CA ASN A 143 -22.80 -2.80 -25.41
C ASN A 143 -21.59 -1.92 -25.06
N GLY A 144 -20.37 -2.45 -25.21
CA GLY A 144 -19.12 -1.70 -25.02
C GLY A 144 -18.74 -1.46 -23.56
N GLY A 145 -19.25 -2.28 -22.64
CA GLY A 145 -18.82 -2.21 -21.24
C GLY A 145 -17.36 -2.62 -21.06
N THR A 146 -16.64 -1.87 -20.21
CA THR A 146 -15.19 -2.06 -19.99
C THR A 146 -14.79 -1.96 -18.52
N ARG A 147 -15.64 -1.39 -17.67
CA ARG A 147 -15.28 -1.00 -16.30
C ARG A 147 -15.52 -2.07 -15.25
N TRP A 148 -16.68 -2.72 -15.27
CA TRP A 148 -17.10 -3.53 -14.14
C TRP A 148 -16.93 -5.01 -14.45
N CYS A 149 -16.11 -5.69 -13.67
CA CYS A 149 -15.98 -7.14 -13.72
C CYS A 149 -16.82 -7.77 -12.60
N ASP A 150 -17.83 -8.55 -12.95
CA ASP A 150 -18.58 -9.38 -12.00
C ASP A 150 -17.82 -10.70 -11.80
N ASN A 151 -17.25 -10.89 -10.61
CA ASN A 151 -16.38 -12.03 -10.32
C ASN A 151 -17.16 -13.33 -10.01
N GLY A 152 -18.50 -13.29 -10.02
CA GLY A 152 -19.34 -14.47 -9.77
C GLY A 152 -19.33 -15.01 -8.33
N ASN A 153 -18.58 -14.38 -7.42
CA ASN A 153 -18.37 -14.80 -6.04
C ASN A 153 -18.89 -13.79 -4.99
N GLY A 154 -19.83 -12.93 -5.40
CA GLY A 154 -20.37 -11.85 -4.57
C GLY A 154 -19.57 -10.56 -4.60
N THR A 155 -18.52 -10.47 -5.42
CA THR A 155 -17.72 -9.25 -5.58
C THR A 155 -17.75 -8.70 -7.01
N VAL A 156 -17.52 -7.40 -7.14
CA VAL A 156 -17.36 -6.70 -8.42
C VAL A 156 -16.05 -5.94 -8.38
N THR A 157 -15.17 -6.17 -9.35
CA THR A 157 -13.93 -5.40 -9.50
C THR A 157 -14.19 -4.16 -10.34
N ASP A 158 -13.83 -2.99 -9.80
CA ASP A 158 -13.72 -1.75 -10.55
C ASP A 158 -12.40 -1.75 -11.33
N LEU A 159 -12.50 -1.95 -12.64
CA LEU A 159 -11.38 -1.84 -13.57
C LEU A 159 -11.09 -0.38 -13.92
N LEU A 160 -11.85 0.59 -13.40
CA LEU A 160 -11.61 2.02 -13.68
C LEU A 160 -10.30 2.49 -13.02
N GLY A 161 -9.29 2.58 -13.88
CA GLY A 161 -8.01 3.26 -13.74
C GLY A 161 -7.55 3.87 -15.06
N ALA A 162 -8.49 4.26 -15.91
CA ALA A 162 -8.25 4.84 -17.21
C ALA A 162 -8.48 6.35 -17.16
N THR A 163 -7.55 7.08 -17.78
CA THR A 163 -7.48 8.53 -17.96
C THR A 163 -8.83 9.19 -18.22
N VAL A 164 -9.16 10.22 -17.43
CA VAL A 164 -10.23 11.19 -17.71
C VAL A 164 -9.58 12.55 -17.88
N ASP A 165 -9.86 13.24 -18.99
CA ASP A 165 -9.32 14.57 -19.33
C ASP A 165 -7.79 14.68 -19.34
N GLY A 166 -7.09 13.64 -19.83
CA GLY A 166 -5.62 13.64 -19.93
C GLY A 166 -4.90 13.51 -18.59
N ASN A 167 -5.62 13.36 -17.48
CA ASN A 167 -5.05 13.07 -16.17
C ASN A 167 -5.25 11.59 -15.87
N GLU A 168 -4.13 10.87 -15.70
CA GLU A 168 -4.14 9.50 -15.16
C GLU A 168 -4.79 9.54 -13.78
N ILE A 169 -6.00 8.97 -13.65
CA ILE A 169 -6.55 8.69 -12.33
C ILE A 169 -6.17 7.25 -12.02
N GLU A 170 -5.33 7.10 -10.99
CA GLU A 170 -4.85 5.85 -10.39
C GLU A 170 -6.02 4.91 -10.06
N GLY A 171 -6.40 4.03 -10.98
CA GLY A 171 -7.34 2.94 -10.65
C GLY A 171 -6.62 1.88 -9.86
N ARG A 172 -7.17 1.58 -8.67
CA ARG A 172 -6.57 0.70 -7.67
C ARG A 172 -7.18 -0.71 -7.65
N CYS A 173 -7.79 -1.13 -8.76
CA CYS A 173 -8.42 -2.45 -8.88
C CYS A 173 -9.37 -2.77 -7.72
N LEU A 174 -10.17 -1.79 -7.31
CA LEU A 174 -10.96 -1.89 -6.10
C LEU A 174 -12.00 -2.99 -6.25
N VAL A 175 -12.08 -3.85 -5.25
CA VAL A 175 -13.09 -4.91 -5.20
C VAL A 175 -14.19 -4.47 -4.26
N TRP A 176 -15.40 -4.37 -4.80
CA TRP A 176 -16.60 -3.94 -4.12
C TRP A 176 -17.49 -5.13 -3.80
N LEU A 177 -18.20 -5.07 -2.67
CA LEU A 177 -19.26 -6.03 -2.41
C LEU A 177 -20.40 -5.83 -3.41
N LYS A 178 -20.88 -6.90 -4.06
CA LYS A 178 -21.94 -6.83 -5.07
C LYS A 178 -23.28 -6.37 -4.49
N ASN A 179 -23.60 -6.75 -3.25
CA ASN A 179 -24.78 -6.27 -2.53
C ASN A 179 -24.48 -4.96 -1.78
N ALA A 180 -24.77 -3.84 -2.42
CA ALA A 180 -24.57 -2.49 -1.87
C ALA A 180 -25.41 -2.21 -0.61
N SER A 181 -26.44 -2.99 -0.31
CA SER A 181 -27.28 -2.79 0.88
C SER A 181 -26.95 -3.69 2.07
N TRP A 182 -26.05 -4.66 1.91
CA TRP A 182 -25.74 -5.66 2.94
C TRP A 182 -25.31 -5.03 4.28
N GLY A 183 -24.52 -3.96 4.20
CA GLY A 183 -24.01 -3.30 5.40
C GLY A 183 -25.10 -2.66 6.25
N GLY A 184 -26.26 -2.34 5.66
CA GLY A 184 -27.33 -1.59 6.31
C GLY A 184 -26.89 -0.17 6.68
N ARG A 185 -27.72 0.51 7.50
CA ARG A 185 -27.39 1.83 8.05
C ARG A 185 -26.66 1.69 9.38
N LYS A 186 -25.54 2.39 9.52
CA LYS A 186 -24.76 2.44 10.77
C LYS A 186 -24.27 3.85 11.06
N PRO A 187 -24.08 4.24 12.33
CA PRO A 187 -23.29 5.43 12.64
C PRO A 187 -21.89 5.29 12.07
N TRP A 188 -21.27 6.39 11.69
CA TRP A 188 -19.91 6.39 11.14
C TRP A 188 -18.91 5.84 12.17
N ARG A 189 -19.04 6.26 13.42
CA ARG A 189 -18.33 5.72 14.59
C ARG A 189 -19.31 5.65 15.76
N ALA A 190 -19.27 4.55 16.51
CA ALA A 190 -20.08 4.37 17.70
C ALA A 190 -19.26 4.67 18.96
N ASP A 191 -19.87 5.36 19.92
CA ASP A 191 -19.22 5.67 21.21
C ASP A 191 -19.15 4.44 22.14
N SER A 192 -19.96 3.41 21.88
CA SER A 192 -19.96 2.15 22.62
C SER A 192 -20.42 0.97 21.75
N GLY A 193 -19.98 -0.25 22.08
CA GLY A 193 -20.45 -1.50 21.46
C GLY A 193 -19.88 -1.82 20.07
N PHE A 194 -19.03 -0.96 19.48
CA PHE A 194 -18.39 -1.14 18.17
C PHE A 194 -19.37 -1.43 17.01
N ASP A 195 -20.65 -1.07 17.14
CA ASP A 195 -21.63 -1.26 16.06
C ASP A 195 -21.68 -0.05 15.12
N ASP A 196 -20.58 0.17 14.40
CA ASP A 196 -20.41 1.30 13.48
C ASP A 196 -20.04 0.88 12.06
N ALA A 197 -20.00 1.86 11.16
CA ALA A 197 -19.77 1.66 9.73
C ALA A 197 -18.41 1.02 9.44
N HIS A 198 -17.37 1.42 10.18
CA HIS A 198 -16.03 0.86 10.03
C HIS A 198 -15.98 -0.60 10.47
N THR A 199 -16.55 -0.89 11.64
CA THR A 199 -16.60 -2.25 12.18
C THR A 199 -17.48 -3.14 11.30
N ARG A 200 -18.66 -2.66 10.87
CA ARG A 200 -19.57 -3.39 9.97
C ARG A 200 -18.91 -3.78 8.66
N ALA A 201 -18.09 -2.89 8.08
CA ALA A 201 -17.30 -3.25 6.90
C ALA A 201 -16.18 -4.23 7.24
N GLY A 202 -15.44 -4.00 8.34
CA GLY A 202 -14.30 -4.81 8.76
C GLY A 202 -14.63 -6.26 9.14
N ILE A 203 -15.85 -6.53 9.63
CA ILE A 203 -16.29 -7.90 9.98
C ILE A 203 -16.76 -8.72 8.77
N LEU A 204 -16.91 -8.11 7.59
CA LEU A 204 -17.28 -8.86 6.39
C LEU A 204 -16.19 -9.88 6.07
N SER A 205 -16.59 -11.13 5.92
CA SER A 205 -15.73 -12.26 5.57
C SER A 205 -16.54 -13.29 4.79
N SER A 206 -15.85 -14.18 4.10
CA SER A 206 -16.39 -15.28 3.33
C SER A 206 -16.22 -16.60 4.09
N PRO A 207 -17.18 -17.54 4.00
CA PRO A 207 -18.46 -17.42 3.32
C PRO A 207 -19.46 -16.55 4.09
N ASN A 208 -20.32 -15.84 3.36
CA ASN A 208 -21.44 -15.10 3.96
C ASN A 208 -22.66 -15.14 3.04
N SER A 209 -23.69 -15.89 3.44
CA SER A 209 -24.93 -16.07 2.66
C SER A 209 -25.71 -14.77 2.49
N ASP A 210 -25.75 -13.93 3.53
CA ASP A 210 -26.52 -12.67 3.50
C ASP A 210 -25.88 -11.64 2.56
N ALA A 211 -24.55 -11.66 2.46
CA ALA A 211 -23.78 -10.85 1.52
C ALA A 211 -23.74 -11.45 0.11
N GLY A 212 -24.05 -12.74 -0.02
CA GLY A 212 -23.79 -13.52 -1.24
C GLY A 212 -22.29 -13.69 -1.53
N LEU A 213 -21.43 -13.67 -0.50
CA LEU A 213 -19.97 -13.60 -0.64
C LEU A 213 -19.32 -14.99 -0.49
N SER A 214 -18.55 -15.40 -1.50
CA SER A 214 -17.83 -16.68 -1.57
C SER A 214 -16.39 -16.53 -2.08
N ASP A 215 -15.79 -15.35 -1.92
CA ASP A 215 -14.47 -15.00 -2.47
C ASP A 215 -13.26 -15.41 -1.61
N GLY A 216 -13.48 -16.06 -0.46
CA GLY A 216 -12.41 -16.44 0.46
C GLY A 216 -11.85 -15.29 1.31
N SER A 217 -12.46 -14.09 1.27
CA SER A 217 -12.06 -12.96 2.13
C SER A 217 -12.13 -13.32 3.62
N VAL A 218 -11.13 -12.91 4.39
CA VAL A 218 -11.10 -13.07 5.86
C VAL A 218 -11.40 -11.75 6.58
N LEU A 219 -11.65 -11.81 7.89
CA LEU A 219 -11.89 -10.64 8.73
C LEU A 219 -10.80 -9.58 8.55
N GLY A 220 -11.20 -8.30 8.54
CA GLY A 220 -10.30 -7.16 8.38
C GLY A 220 -9.88 -6.86 6.94
N ARG A 221 -10.24 -7.70 5.96
CA ARG A 221 -9.92 -7.44 4.53
C ARG A 221 -10.76 -6.32 3.93
N TRP A 222 -11.99 -6.17 4.41
CA TRP A 222 -12.95 -5.20 3.92
C TRP A 222 -12.90 -3.93 4.75
N ARG A 223 -13.15 -2.78 4.11
CA ARG A 223 -13.19 -1.48 4.77
C ARG A 223 -14.26 -0.58 4.17
N LEU A 224 -14.52 0.51 4.86
CA LEU A 224 -15.30 1.60 4.32
C LEU A 224 -14.50 2.32 3.20
N PRO A 225 -15.12 2.71 2.07
CA PRO A 225 -14.43 3.38 0.97
C PRO A 225 -14.00 4.78 1.37
N THR A 226 -12.90 5.29 0.83
CA THR A 226 -12.60 6.72 0.94
C THR A 226 -13.57 7.55 0.13
N LEU A 227 -13.67 8.86 0.39
CA LEU A 227 -14.54 9.73 -0.40
C LEU A 227 -14.23 9.64 -1.89
N SER A 228 -12.95 9.63 -2.26
CA SER A 228 -12.52 9.54 -3.66
C SER A 228 -12.95 8.22 -4.31
N GLU A 229 -12.88 7.10 -3.58
CA GLU A 229 -13.30 5.78 -4.08
C GLU A 229 -14.82 5.72 -4.27
N LEU A 230 -15.57 6.24 -3.30
CA LEU A 230 -17.02 6.24 -3.37
C LEU A 230 -17.55 7.17 -4.48
N LYS A 231 -16.90 8.33 -4.68
CA LYS A 231 -17.20 9.22 -5.81
C LYS A 231 -16.91 8.56 -7.16
N ALA A 232 -15.87 7.72 -7.25
CA ALA A 232 -15.56 7.05 -8.50
C ALA A 232 -16.73 6.17 -8.98
N LEU A 233 -17.53 5.58 -8.09
CA LEU A 233 -18.73 4.83 -8.49
C LEU A 233 -19.69 5.67 -9.34
N THR A 234 -19.77 6.98 -9.09
CA THR A 234 -20.72 7.88 -9.75
C THR A 234 -20.13 8.61 -10.95
N THR A 235 -18.87 8.36 -11.32
CA THR A 235 -18.21 8.97 -12.48
C THR A 235 -18.38 8.11 -13.74
N ASN A 236 -18.34 8.77 -14.90
CA ASN A 236 -18.29 8.09 -16.20
C ASN A 236 -16.87 7.56 -16.50
N PRO A 237 -16.75 6.54 -17.38
CA PRO A 237 -17.83 5.78 -18.01
C PRO A 237 -18.52 4.80 -17.04
N GLN A 238 -19.76 4.41 -17.38
CA GLN A 238 -20.55 3.39 -16.67
C GLN A 238 -20.79 3.68 -15.18
N ARG A 239 -21.25 4.90 -14.88
CA ARG A 239 -21.64 5.31 -13.51
C ARG A 239 -22.68 4.36 -12.90
N ILE A 240 -22.58 4.17 -11.59
CA ILE A 240 -23.53 3.41 -10.79
C ILE A 240 -24.55 4.36 -10.18
N SER A 241 -25.82 4.06 -10.41
CA SER A 241 -26.97 4.75 -9.81
C SER A 241 -28.12 3.78 -9.57
N LEU A 242 -29.21 4.23 -8.95
CA LEU A 242 -30.41 3.41 -8.79
C LEU A 242 -31.00 2.98 -10.15
N SER A 243 -30.99 3.86 -11.15
CA SER A 243 -31.52 3.58 -12.49
C SER A 243 -30.54 2.81 -13.39
N SER A 244 -29.26 2.78 -13.03
CA SER A 244 -28.21 2.05 -13.73
C SER A 244 -27.26 1.43 -12.69
N PRO A 245 -27.69 0.36 -11.99
CA PRO A 245 -26.91 -0.22 -10.90
C PRO A 245 -25.69 -1.02 -11.37
N GLY A 246 -25.47 -1.15 -12.69
CA GLY A 246 -24.37 -1.95 -13.21
C GLY A 246 -24.54 -3.44 -12.82
N PRO A 247 -23.45 -4.15 -12.48
CA PRO A 247 -23.54 -5.51 -11.93
C PRO A 247 -23.90 -5.53 -10.44
N PHE A 248 -24.09 -4.38 -9.80
CA PHE A 248 -24.42 -4.31 -8.39
C PHE A 248 -25.90 -4.58 -8.12
N SER A 249 -26.16 -5.07 -6.91
CA SER A 249 -27.49 -5.31 -6.36
C SER A 249 -27.70 -4.48 -5.11
N GLY A 250 -28.95 -4.22 -4.73
CA GLY A 250 -29.25 -3.50 -3.50
C GLY A 250 -28.78 -2.04 -3.48
N VAL A 251 -28.47 -1.45 -4.64
CA VAL A 251 -28.16 -0.01 -4.73
C VAL A 251 -29.38 0.80 -4.25
N ARG A 252 -29.16 1.78 -3.38
CA ARG A 252 -30.20 2.61 -2.76
C ARG A 252 -30.05 4.07 -3.19
N LEU A 253 -31.17 4.80 -3.25
CA LEU A 253 -31.19 6.26 -3.40
C LEU A 253 -30.95 6.93 -2.04
N ASP A 254 -29.84 6.60 -1.40
CA ASP A 254 -29.50 7.05 -0.05
C ASP A 254 -28.03 7.46 0.05
N ARG A 255 -27.65 7.96 1.23
CA ARG A 255 -26.26 8.30 1.53
C ARG A 255 -25.48 7.03 1.85
N TYR A 256 -24.34 6.90 1.20
CA TYR A 256 -23.32 5.91 1.52
C TYR A 256 -22.18 6.58 2.27
N TRP A 257 -21.76 6.00 3.38
CA TRP A 257 -20.63 6.51 4.16
C TRP A 257 -19.31 6.35 3.41
N SER A 258 -18.44 7.37 3.52
CA SER A 258 -17.01 7.23 3.28
C SER A 258 -16.22 7.20 4.59
N SER A 259 -15.01 6.66 4.58
CA SER A 259 -14.04 6.71 5.68
C SER A 259 -13.40 8.09 5.86
N THR A 260 -13.77 9.08 5.06
CA THR A 260 -13.16 10.40 5.08
C THR A 260 -13.93 11.34 6.01
N SER A 261 -13.30 11.68 7.14
CA SER A 261 -13.79 12.71 8.07
C SER A 261 -13.61 14.12 7.49
N ILE A 262 -14.42 15.08 7.93
CA ILE A 262 -14.24 16.50 7.58
C ILE A 262 -13.18 17.11 8.50
N ALA A 263 -12.13 17.72 7.93
CA ALA A 263 -10.97 18.19 8.70
C ALA A 263 -11.31 19.27 9.74
N ASN A 264 -12.22 20.18 9.38
CA ASN A 264 -12.60 21.32 10.24
C ASN A 264 -13.89 21.08 11.04
N SER A 265 -14.46 19.89 10.95
CA SER A 265 -15.73 19.51 11.60
C SER A 265 -15.65 18.05 12.04
N PRO A 266 -15.01 17.75 13.18
CA PRO A 266 -14.71 16.38 13.60
C PRO A 266 -15.96 15.51 13.86
N GLU A 267 -17.11 16.13 14.07
CA GLU A 267 -18.42 15.52 14.21
C GLU A 267 -19.03 15.07 12.87
N LEU A 268 -18.46 15.49 11.73
CA LEU A 268 -18.96 15.21 10.39
C LEU A 268 -18.02 14.28 9.61
N ALA A 269 -18.63 13.46 8.76
CA ALA A 269 -17.92 12.69 7.74
C ALA A 269 -18.61 12.84 6.38
N TRP A 270 -17.88 12.53 5.31
CA TRP A 270 -18.41 12.64 3.96
C TRP A 270 -19.23 11.41 3.58
N THR A 271 -20.35 11.66 2.92
CA THR A 271 -21.19 10.67 2.26
C THR A 271 -21.31 10.99 0.77
N VAL A 272 -21.72 9.99 -0.02
CA VAL A 272 -22.13 10.20 -1.41
C VAL A 272 -23.56 9.70 -1.58
N GLN A 273 -24.42 10.53 -2.18
CA GLN A 273 -25.78 10.19 -2.61
C GLN A 273 -25.99 10.79 -4.00
N ASN A 274 -26.40 10.00 -4.97
CA ASN A 274 -26.80 10.57 -6.27
C ASN A 274 -25.63 10.75 -7.26
N ASP A 275 -24.40 10.94 -6.75
CA ASP A 275 -23.27 11.71 -7.33
C ASP A 275 -22.92 12.98 -6.53
N VAL A 276 -23.80 13.37 -5.60
CA VAL A 276 -23.62 14.51 -4.70
C VAL A 276 -22.84 14.07 -3.46
N VAL A 277 -21.81 14.86 -3.14
CA VAL A 277 -21.07 14.73 -1.88
C VAL A 277 -21.80 15.53 -0.81
N VAL A 278 -22.16 14.88 0.29
CA VAL A 278 -22.92 15.48 1.38
C VAL A 278 -22.21 15.21 2.70
N ALA A 279 -22.10 16.24 3.55
CA ALA A 279 -21.64 16.08 4.93
C ALA A 279 -22.77 15.47 5.78
N SER A 280 -22.46 14.48 6.59
CA SER A 280 -23.41 13.87 7.52
C SER A 280 -22.79 13.76 8.92
N VAL A 281 -23.62 13.88 9.94
CA VAL A 281 -23.20 13.78 11.35
C VAL A 281 -22.84 12.32 11.64
N LYS A 282 -21.70 12.09 12.27
CA LYS A 282 -21.16 10.73 12.50
C LYS A 282 -22.07 9.83 13.33
N THR A 283 -22.99 10.40 14.12
CA THR A 283 -23.98 9.65 14.89
C THR A 283 -25.19 9.20 14.06
N PHE A 284 -25.37 9.71 12.84
CA PHE A 284 -26.48 9.33 11.97
C PHE A 284 -26.22 8.02 11.23
N GLY A 285 -27.30 7.27 10.97
CA GLY A 285 -27.23 6.02 10.23
C GLY A 285 -27.26 6.23 8.71
N ASP A 286 -26.11 6.09 8.05
CA ASP A 286 -26.00 6.03 6.59
C ASP A 286 -25.49 4.65 6.13
N TYR A 287 -25.67 4.33 4.85
CA TYR A 287 -25.41 2.98 4.34
C TYR A 287 -23.91 2.64 4.29
N VAL A 288 -23.60 1.39 4.63
CA VAL A 288 -22.25 0.83 4.58
C VAL A 288 -22.10 -0.02 3.33
N TRP A 289 -21.22 0.39 2.42
CA TRP A 289 -20.86 -0.39 1.23
C TRP A 289 -19.37 -0.75 1.28
N PRO A 290 -19.03 -1.99 1.63
CA PRO A 290 -17.64 -2.40 1.79
C PRO A 290 -16.86 -2.42 0.46
N VAL A 291 -15.59 -1.99 0.55
CA VAL A 291 -14.59 -2.07 -0.50
C VAL A 291 -13.28 -2.65 0.06
N ARG A 292 -12.47 -3.25 -0.80
CA ARG A 292 -11.09 -3.62 -0.51
C ARG A 292 -10.18 -3.35 -1.71
N GLY A 293 -8.86 -3.42 -1.49
CA GLY A 293 -7.90 -3.40 -2.59
C GLY A 293 -8.06 -4.62 -3.52
N GLY A 294 -7.61 -4.46 -4.76
CA GLY A 294 -7.39 -5.56 -5.69
C GLY A 294 -6.27 -6.48 -5.21
N GLN A 295 -6.28 -7.72 -5.71
CA GLN A 295 -5.12 -8.61 -5.65
C GLN A 295 -4.12 -8.21 -6.73
#